data_AF-A0A5W8JGT1-F1
#
_entry.id   AF-A0A5W8JGT1-F1
#
_cell.length_a   1.000
_cell.length_b   1.000
_cell.length_c   1.000
_cell.angle_alpha   90.00
_cell.angle_beta   90.00
_cell.angle_gamma   90.00
#
_symmetry.space_group_name_H-M   'P 1'
#
loop_
_entity.id
_entity.type
_entity.pdbx_description
1 polymer ?
#
loop_
_entity_poly.entity_id
_entity_poly.type
_entity_poly.pdbx_seq_one_letter_code
_entity_poly.pdbx_strand_id
1 'polypeptide(L)'
;MTTNTKEWLQQTIAEFENTRDDIPFGLSDDDAKILIVLKRALVSLERERIRREHAEWSDATFGNVGPVGPLKHLSKEALEAAADPSDPLEWADMQFLLWDAQRRMGISDEFITRAMIEKLEINKTRQWPEPKDGEPRLHIKEQPESVVPEECPAELPYAQVKEVADLFALCWQSGEVVTYTPDPEKAIIWLNNYSGTCVQEYVKLERLQEALAGNSPVIPDGWISCSERMPNDKDYVWCWGKSYGWTECDTFEGYYDWSRNKWWAVTDDVEEPASKVTHWMPLPEPPQEVK
;
A
#
# COMPACT_ATOMS: atom_id res chain seq x y z
N MET A 1 0.34 33.02 -10.62
CA MET A 1 0.04 34.19 -9.76
C MET A 1 1.35 34.86 -9.43
N THR A 2 1.43 36.18 -9.58
CA THR A 2 2.67 36.96 -9.53
C THR A 2 3.08 37.29 -8.09
N THR A 3 4.38 37.45 -7.86
CA THR A 3 4.99 37.92 -6.58
C THR A 3 4.23 39.10 -5.96
N ASN A 4 3.71 39.98 -6.82
CA ASN A 4 2.90 41.15 -6.45
C ASN A 4 1.65 40.81 -5.62
N THR A 5 1.02 39.64 -5.80
CA THR A 5 -0.20 39.28 -5.04
C THR A 5 0.12 38.90 -3.59
N LYS A 6 1.24 38.20 -3.37
CA LYS A 6 1.70 37.83 -2.03
C LYS A 6 2.10 39.07 -1.23
N GLU A 7 2.91 39.94 -1.84
CA GLU A 7 3.38 41.18 -1.22
C GLU A 7 2.20 42.09 -0.86
N TRP A 8 1.23 42.21 -1.77
CA TRP A 8 0.00 42.96 -1.51
C TRP A 8 -0.79 42.39 -0.33
N LEU A 9 -0.96 41.06 -0.25
CA LEU A 9 -1.64 40.42 0.89
C LEU A 9 -0.90 40.67 2.21
N GLN A 10 0.43 40.53 2.21
CA GLN A 10 1.26 40.75 3.40
C GLN A 10 1.16 42.20 3.89
N GLN A 11 1.28 43.16 2.97
CA GLN A 11 1.18 44.58 3.30
C GLN A 11 -0.22 44.92 3.83
N THR A 12 -1.27 44.47 3.14
CA THR A 12 -2.66 44.73 3.58
C THR A 12 -2.93 44.12 4.95
N ILE A 13 -2.47 42.90 5.21
CA ILE A 13 -2.60 42.27 6.54
C ILE A 13 -1.89 43.11 7.61
N ALA A 14 -0.67 43.57 7.34
CA ALA A 14 0.09 44.40 8.28
C ALA A 14 -0.63 45.73 8.57
N GLU A 15 -1.24 46.36 7.56
CA GLU A 15 -2.03 47.59 7.73
C GLU A 15 -3.26 47.36 8.64
N PHE A 16 -3.98 46.25 8.46
CA PHE A 16 -5.11 45.88 9.32
C PHE A 16 -4.66 45.55 10.75
N GLU A 17 -3.53 44.88 10.93
CA GLU A 17 -2.99 44.55 12.25
C GLU A 17 -2.53 45.80 13.01
N ASN A 18 -1.84 46.72 12.34
CA ASN A 18 -1.48 48.02 12.92
C ASN A 18 -2.73 48.79 13.34
N THR A 19 -3.74 48.86 12.47
CA THR A 19 -5.02 49.54 12.77
C THR A 19 -5.72 48.91 13.98
N ARG A 20 -5.71 47.58 14.11
CA ARG A 20 -6.26 46.88 15.28
C ARG A 20 -5.56 47.30 16.57
N ASP A 21 -4.24 47.42 16.53
CA ASP A 21 -3.41 47.66 17.70
C ASP A 21 -3.42 49.15 18.12
N ASP A 22 -3.68 50.07 17.17
CA ASP A 22 -3.78 51.51 17.41
C ASP A 22 -5.15 51.97 17.97
N ILE A 23 -6.22 51.19 17.79
CA ILE A 23 -7.58 51.55 18.22
C ILE A 23 -7.89 50.94 19.60
N PRO A 24 -8.30 51.74 20.61
CA PRO A 24 -8.58 51.23 21.98
C PRO A 24 -9.66 50.14 22.07
N PHE A 25 -10.55 50.07 21.08
CA PHE A 25 -11.63 49.09 20.99
C PHE A 25 -11.39 48.00 19.94
N GLY A 26 -10.23 48.01 19.27
CA GLY A 26 -9.88 47.08 18.20
C GLY A 26 -10.58 47.35 16.86
N LEU A 27 -10.52 46.37 15.96
CA LEU A 27 -11.19 46.41 14.65
C LEU A 27 -12.71 46.26 14.79
N SER A 28 -13.44 46.78 13.81
CA SER A 28 -14.86 46.44 13.64
C SER A 28 -15.03 44.94 13.35
N ASP A 29 -16.21 44.38 13.60
CA ASP A 29 -16.50 42.96 13.31
C ASP A 29 -16.25 42.61 11.84
N ASP A 30 -16.55 43.53 10.91
CA ASP A 30 -16.37 43.31 9.49
C ASP A 30 -14.90 43.40 9.10
N ASP A 31 -14.14 44.35 9.64
CA ASP A 31 -12.69 44.44 9.44
C ASP A 31 -11.94 43.23 10.03
N ALA A 32 -12.39 42.74 11.18
CA ALA A 32 -11.86 41.52 11.78
C ALA A 32 -12.11 40.30 10.89
N LYS A 33 -13.31 40.17 10.29
CA LYS A 33 -13.59 39.10 9.30
C LYS A 33 -12.73 39.24 8.05
N ILE A 34 -12.55 40.47 7.54
CA ILE A 34 -11.69 40.74 6.38
C ILE A 34 -10.26 40.29 6.67
N LEU A 35 -9.71 40.67 7.83
CA LEU A 35 -8.37 40.26 8.24
C LEU A 35 -8.20 38.73 8.29
N ILE A 36 -9.21 38.01 8.80
CA ILE A 36 -9.20 36.53 8.81
C ILE A 36 -9.17 35.97 7.39
N VAL A 37 -9.99 36.51 6.48
CA VAL A 37 -10.04 36.06 5.08
C VAL A 37 -8.71 36.33 4.37
N LEU A 38 -8.11 37.50 4.56
CA LEU A 38 -6.81 37.85 3.99
C LEU A 38 -5.71 36.90 4.47
N LYS A 39 -5.66 36.60 5.77
CA LYS A 39 -4.70 35.62 6.33
C LYS A 39 -4.89 34.22 5.75
N ARG A 40 -6.13 33.75 5.61
CA ARG A 40 -6.44 32.47 4.96
C ARG A 40 -5.99 32.45 3.50
N ALA A 41 -6.22 33.54 2.77
CA ALA A 41 -5.79 33.68 1.38
C ALA A 41 -4.25 33.62 1.26
N LEU A 42 -3.53 34.30 2.17
CA LEU A 42 -2.06 34.27 2.19
C LEU A 42 -1.51 32.87 2.45
N VAL A 43 -2.05 32.15 3.44
CA VAL A 43 -1.67 30.76 3.73
C VAL A 43 -1.97 29.83 2.54
N SER A 44 -3.13 30.00 1.91
CA SER A 44 -3.50 29.23 0.71
C SER A 44 -2.54 29.48 -0.46
N LEU A 45 -2.10 30.73 -0.64
CA LEU A 45 -1.18 31.11 -1.71
C LEU A 45 0.21 30.48 -1.49
N GLU A 46 0.72 30.49 -0.26
CA GLU A 46 1.99 29.83 0.06
C GLU A 46 1.93 28.32 -0.10
N ARG A 47 0.84 27.69 0.35
CA ARG A 47 0.65 26.25 0.19
C ARG A 47 0.66 25.84 -1.29
N GLU A 48 0.02 26.63 -2.15
CA GLU A 48 0.01 26.38 -3.59
C GLU A 48 1.39 26.59 -4.23
N ARG A 49 2.15 27.58 -3.77
CA ARG A 49 3.54 27.77 -4.21
C ARG A 49 4.40 26.55 -3.89
N ILE A 50 4.37 26.09 -2.63
CA ILE A 50 5.13 24.92 -2.18
C ILE A 50 4.71 23.66 -2.95
N ARG A 51 3.41 23.47 -3.19
CA ARG A 51 2.92 22.32 -3.97
C ARG A 51 3.47 22.30 -5.40
N ARG A 52 3.58 23.46 -6.07
CA ARG A 52 4.18 23.54 -7.41
C ARG A 52 5.69 23.33 -7.40
N GLU A 53 6.40 23.97 -6.48
CA GLU A 53 7.85 23.78 -6.33
C GLU A 53 8.20 22.30 -6.05
N HIS A 54 7.43 21.65 -5.18
CA HIS A 54 7.53 20.21 -4.94
C HIS A 54 7.24 19.39 -6.20
N ALA A 55 6.21 19.75 -6.98
CA ALA A 55 5.89 19.05 -8.22
C ALA A 55 7.03 19.14 -9.25
N GLU A 56 7.56 20.34 -9.46
CA GLU A 56 8.70 20.58 -10.36
C GLU A 56 9.94 19.78 -9.93
N TRP A 57 10.26 19.79 -8.63
CA TRP A 57 11.35 19.02 -8.07
C TRP A 57 11.14 17.50 -8.20
N SER A 58 9.94 17.02 -7.90
CA SER A 58 9.57 15.60 -8.00
C SER A 58 9.63 15.10 -9.44
N ASP A 59 9.15 15.89 -10.40
CA ASP A 59 9.24 15.56 -11.83
C ASP A 59 10.70 15.55 -12.30
N ALA A 60 11.52 16.50 -11.84
CA ALA A 60 12.95 16.54 -12.16
C ALA A 60 13.75 15.37 -11.54
N THR A 61 13.37 14.93 -10.35
CA THR A 61 14.10 13.91 -9.58
C THR A 61 13.71 12.49 -9.99
N PHE A 62 12.41 12.23 -10.13
CA PHE A 62 11.88 10.88 -10.33
C PHE A 62 11.37 10.63 -11.75
N GLY A 63 11.24 11.67 -12.58
CA GLY A 63 10.73 11.55 -13.94
C GLY A 63 9.26 11.12 -14.00
N ASN A 64 8.92 10.45 -15.10
CA ASN A 64 7.56 10.05 -15.42
C ASN A 64 7.16 8.72 -14.74
N VAL A 65 7.02 8.75 -13.41
CA VAL A 65 6.49 7.63 -12.62
C VAL A 65 5.02 7.84 -12.27
N GLY A 66 4.27 6.73 -12.15
CA GLY A 66 2.86 6.73 -11.75
C GLY A 66 2.66 6.94 -10.24
N PRO A 67 1.41 6.96 -9.74
CA PRO A 67 1.11 7.27 -8.32
C PRO A 67 1.47 6.18 -7.32
N VAL A 68 1.70 4.94 -7.78
CA VAL A 68 1.77 3.76 -6.91
C VAL A 68 3.00 3.85 -5.99
N GLY A 69 4.13 4.35 -6.49
CA GLY A 69 5.32 4.58 -5.69
C GLY A 69 5.06 5.54 -4.52
N PRO A 70 4.60 6.78 -4.81
CA PRO A 70 4.21 7.73 -3.76
C PRO A 70 3.18 7.20 -2.76
N LEU A 71 2.18 6.41 -3.20
CA LEU A 71 1.20 5.81 -2.29
C LEU A 71 1.79 4.71 -1.38
N LYS A 72 2.70 3.89 -1.92
CA LYS A 72 3.43 2.90 -1.10
C LYS A 72 4.33 3.60 -0.09
N HIS A 73 4.96 4.71 -0.48
CA HIS A 73 5.77 5.52 0.42
C HIS A 73 4.91 6.20 1.48
N LEU A 74 3.75 6.75 1.11
CA LEU A 74 2.80 7.37 2.05
C LEU A 74 2.40 6.43 3.19
N SER A 75 2.32 5.12 2.90
CA SER A 75 2.02 4.12 3.93
C SER A 75 3.14 3.97 4.97
N LYS A 76 4.41 4.23 4.61
CA LYS A 76 5.55 4.24 5.52
C LYS A 76 5.57 5.52 6.34
N GLU A 77 5.44 6.68 5.70
CA GLU A 77 5.39 7.98 6.38
C GLU A 77 4.22 8.09 7.37
N ALA A 78 3.09 7.44 7.07
CA ALA A 78 1.98 7.36 8.01
C ALA A 78 2.33 6.58 9.30
N LEU A 79 3.24 5.60 9.23
CA LEU A 79 3.72 4.87 10.41
C LEU A 79 4.76 5.71 11.18
N GLU A 80 5.59 6.48 10.49
CA GLU A 80 6.59 7.38 11.09
C GLU A 80 5.87 8.54 11.83
N ALA A 81 4.90 9.18 11.19
CA ALA A 81 4.03 10.18 11.82
C ALA A 81 3.20 9.63 13.00
N ALA A 82 2.81 8.36 12.96
CA ALA A 82 2.12 7.73 14.09
C ALA A 82 3.06 7.44 15.27
N ALA A 83 4.36 7.22 15.01
CA ALA A 83 5.37 6.98 16.02
C ALA A 83 5.82 8.28 16.72
N ASP A 84 5.92 9.39 15.98
CA ASP A 84 6.16 10.73 16.54
C ASP A 84 5.18 11.78 15.98
N PRO A 85 3.94 11.84 16.49
CA PRO A 85 2.95 12.78 16.00
C PRO A 85 3.29 14.24 16.32
N SER A 86 4.32 14.49 17.13
CA SER A 86 4.78 15.83 17.48
C SER A 86 5.74 16.43 16.45
N ASP A 87 6.31 15.61 15.56
CA ASP A 87 7.17 16.08 14.47
C ASP A 87 6.33 16.57 13.27
N PRO A 88 6.33 17.88 12.96
CA PRO A 88 5.58 18.41 11.82
C PRO A 88 6.14 17.98 10.45
N LEU A 89 7.38 17.48 10.37
CA LEU A 89 7.99 17.05 9.11
C LEU A 89 7.37 15.75 8.59
N GLU A 90 7.08 14.80 9.48
CA GLU A 90 6.40 13.55 9.15
C GLU A 90 5.01 13.80 8.52
N TRP A 91 4.29 14.80 9.03
CA TRP A 91 3.04 15.26 8.42
C TRP A 91 3.24 15.93 7.07
N ALA A 92 4.35 16.64 6.88
CA ALA A 92 4.68 17.29 5.62
C ALA A 92 5.00 16.24 4.53
N ASP A 93 5.74 15.19 4.87
CA ASP A 93 6.06 14.10 3.95
C ASP A 93 4.80 13.38 3.46
N MET A 94 3.86 13.08 4.36
CA MET A 94 2.55 12.57 3.96
C MET A 94 1.83 13.49 2.95
N GLN A 95 1.87 14.81 3.17
CA GLN A 95 1.21 15.77 2.29
C GLN A 95 1.87 15.84 0.91
N PHE A 96 3.20 15.84 0.86
CA PHE A 96 3.96 15.83 -0.38
C PHE A 96 3.64 14.59 -1.20
N LEU A 97 3.67 13.41 -0.59
CA LEU A 97 3.38 12.14 -1.26
C LEU A 97 1.94 12.04 -1.75
N LEU A 98 0.97 12.55 -0.98
CA LEU A 98 -0.43 12.59 -1.39
C LEU A 98 -0.66 13.52 -2.58
N TRP A 99 -0.08 14.73 -2.56
CA TRP A 99 -0.15 15.64 -3.71
C TRP A 99 0.53 15.05 -4.95
N ASP A 100 1.66 14.37 -4.76
CA ASP A 100 2.40 13.74 -5.85
C ASP A 100 1.59 12.64 -6.52
N ALA A 101 1.00 11.74 -5.71
CA ALA A 101 0.14 10.68 -6.19
C ALA A 101 -1.07 11.23 -6.96
N GLN A 102 -1.75 12.25 -6.42
CA GLN A 102 -2.88 12.89 -7.08
C GLN A 102 -2.48 13.51 -8.42
N ARG A 103 -1.39 14.30 -8.44
CA ARG A 103 -0.87 14.95 -9.65
C ARG A 103 -0.54 13.92 -10.73
N ARG A 104 0.18 12.85 -10.37
CA ARG A 104 0.61 11.78 -11.29
C ARG A 104 -0.57 10.98 -11.86
N MET A 105 -1.72 10.97 -11.18
CA MET A 105 -2.97 10.41 -11.71
C MET A 105 -3.83 11.39 -12.50
N GLY A 106 -3.39 12.64 -12.65
CA GLY A 106 -4.19 13.68 -13.27
C GLY A 106 -5.44 14.05 -12.46
N ILE A 107 -5.45 13.79 -11.15
CA ILE A 107 -6.54 14.18 -10.27
C ILE A 107 -6.43 15.69 -10.00
N SER A 108 -7.41 16.45 -10.49
CA SER A 108 -7.48 17.89 -10.23
C SER A 108 -8.06 18.21 -8.85
N ASP A 109 -7.75 19.40 -8.34
CA ASP A 109 -8.29 19.88 -7.07
C ASP A 109 -9.82 19.97 -7.07
N GLU A 110 -10.42 20.37 -8.20
CA GLU A 110 -11.87 20.38 -8.36
C GLU A 110 -12.46 18.96 -8.28
N PHE A 111 -11.80 17.99 -8.93
CA PHE A 111 -12.26 16.60 -8.92
C PHE A 111 -12.20 15.99 -7.52
N ILE A 112 -11.04 16.11 -6.85
CA ILE A 112 -10.90 15.54 -5.50
C ILE A 112 -11.80 16.25 -4.49
N THR A 113 -12.00 17.57 -4.60
CA THR A 113 -12.89 18.32 -3.72
C THR A 113 -14.33 17.81 -3.81
N ARG A 114 -14.82 17.59 -5.03
CA ARG A 114 -16.16 17.00 -5.24
C ARG A 114 -16.25 15.57 -4.68
N ALA A 115 -15.25 14.74 -4.92
CA ALA A 115 -15.19 13.39 -4.35
C ALA A 115 -15.17 13.41 -2.81
N MET A 116 -14.47 14.38 -2.20
CA MET A 116 -14.47 14.59 -0.75
C MET A 116 -15.84 15.02 -0.22
N ILE A 117 -16.56 15.91 -0.92
CA ILE A 117 -17.93 16.33 -0.55
C ILE A 117 -18.86 15.11 -0.55
N GLU A 118 -18.86 14.34 -1.64
CA GLU A 118 -19.69 13.13 -1.76
C GLU A 118 -19.34 12.10 -0.69
N LYS A 119 -18.04 11.85 -0.47
CA LYS A 119 -17.57 10.90 0.55
C LYS A 119 -17.91 11.35 1.96
N LEU A 120 -17.90 12.65 2.24
CA LEU A 120 -18.27 13.20 3.54
C LEU A 120 -19.74 12.96 3.83
N GLU A 121 -20.65 13.18 2.87
CA GLU A 121 -22.08 12.89 3.05
C GLU A 121 -22.32 11.40 3.29
N ILE A 122 -21.66 10.51 2.54
CA ILE A 122 -21.70 9.06 2.81
C ILE A 122 -21.24 8.76 4.24
N ASN A 123 -20.11 9.33 4.69
CA ASN A 123 -19.57 9.08 6.01
C ASN A 123 -20.49 9.56 7.15
N LYS A 124 -21.23 10.66 6.96
CA LYS A 124 -22.22 11.16 7.93
C LYS A 124 -23.43 10.23 8.10
N THR A 125 -23.77 9.44 7.07
CA THR A 125 -24.88 8.47 7.13
C THR A 125 -24.50 7.13 7.78
N ARG A 126 -23.20 6.88 7.99
CA ARG A 126 -22.70 5.62 8.56
C ARG A 126 -22.81 5.60 10.08
N GLN A 127 -22.92 4.38 10.62
CA GLN A 127 -22.73 4.12 12.03
C GLN A 127 -21.25 3.85 12.33
N TRP A 128 -20.77 4.41 13.43
CA TRP A 128 -19.37 4.31 13.85
C TRP A 128 -19.29 3.76 15.26
N PRO A 129 -18.29 2.91 15.57
CA PRO A 129 -18.07 2.39 16.91
C PRO A 129 -17.63 3.51 17.87
N GLU A 130 -17.75 3.21 19.16
CA GLU A 130 -17.33 4.13 20.23
C GLU A 130 -15.87 4.57 20.10
N PRO A 131 -15.56 5.81 20.53
CA PRO A 131 -14.21 6.30 20.45
C PRO A 131 -13.16 5.51 21.22
N LYS A 132 -12.14 5.05 20.50
CA LYS A 132 -10.89 4.54 21.06
C LYS A 132 -9.71 5.36 20.56
N ASP A 133 -8.77 5.62 21.46
CA ASP A 133 -7.54 6.36 21.18
C ASP A 133 -6.48 5.40 20.59
N GLY A 134 -5.71 5.88 19.61
CA GLY A 134 -4.70 5.09 18.91
C GLY A 134 -5.21 3.96 17.98
N GLU A 135 -6.49 3.61 18.01
CA GLU A 135 -7.05 2.54 17.15
C GLU A 135 -7.80 3.08 15.91
N PRO A 136 -7.63 2.46 14.73
CA PRO A 136 -8.43 2.75 13.54
C PRO A 136 -9.92 2.52 13.79
N ARG A 137 -10.77 3.44 13.34
CA ARG A 137 -12.23 3.30 13.45
C ARG A 137 -12.85 2.97 12.11
N LEU A 138 -13.50 1.83 12.08
CA LEU A 138 -14.09 1.29 10.87
C LEU A 138 -15.61 1.39 11.01
N HIS A 139 -16.29 1.79 9.94
CA HIS A 139 -17.75 1.87 9.94
C HIS A 139 -18.38 0.49 10.16
N ILE A 140 -19.48 0.46 10.90
CA ILE A 140 -20.22 -0.77 11.16
C ILE A 140 -20.96 -1.16 9.87
N LYS A 141 -20.76 -2.39 9.41
CA LYS A 141 -21.56 -2.98 8.33
C LYS A 141 -22.67 -3.82 8.97
N GLU A 142 -23.93 -3.49 8.72
CA GLU A 142 -25.05 -4.39 9.06
C GLU A 142 -24.91 -5.65 8.20
N GLN A 143 -24.78 -6.82 8.84
CA GLN A 143 -24.95 -8.09 8.14
C GLN A 143 -26.44 -8.23 7.78
N PRO A 144 -26.80 -8.65 6.55
CA PRO A 144 -28.19 -8.94 6.26
C PRO A 144 -28.68 -10.08 7.17
N GLU A 145 -29.85 -9.90 7.78
CA GLU A 145 -30.49 -10.93 8.60
C GLU A 145 -30.60 -12.23 7.80
N SER A 146 -30.12 -13.31 8.41
CA SER A 146 -30.28 -14.68 7.92
C SER A 146 -31.78 -14.99 7.82
N VAL A 147 -32.34 -14.88 6.62
CA VAL A 147 -33.66 -15.42 6.32
C VAL A 147 -33.51 -16.93 6.26
N VAL A 148 -33.90 -17.62 7.33
CA VAL A 148 -33.98 -19.08 7.39
C VAL A 148 -35.33 -19.51 6.79
N PRO A 149 -35.39 -20.21 5.64
CA PRO A 149 -36.61 -20.89 5.23
C PRO A 149 -36.69 -22.26 5.91
N GLU A 150 -37.89 -22.60 6.39
CA GLU A 150 -38.25 -23.85 7.07
C GLU A 150 -37.86 -25.14 6.30
N GLU A 151 -37.59 -26.17 7.09
CA GLU A 151 -36.96 -27.46 6.76
C GLU A 151 -37.63 -28.29 5.64
N CYS A 152 -36.79 -29.01 4.88
CA CYS A 152 -37.12 -30.32 4.31
C CYS A 152 -35.93 -31.29 4.52
N PRO A 153 -36.17 -32.59 4.80
CA PRO A 153 -35.25 -33.40 5.60
C PRO A 153 -34.43 -34.42 4.81
N ALA A 154 -33.38 -34.90 5.51
CA ALA A 154 -32.67 -36.17 5.40
C ALA A 154 -31.18 -36.10 5.02
N GLU A 155 -30.38 -36.22 6.07
CA GLU A 155 -29.07 -36.87 6.21
C GLU A 155 -27.88 -36.38 5.38
N LEU A 156 -26.93 -35.73 6.05
CA LEU A 156 -25.54 -36.21 6.16
C LEU A 156 -24.94 -35.83 7.54
N PRO A 157 -24.01 -36.62 8.10
CA PRO A 157 -23.55 -36.47 9.48
C PRO A 157 -22.68 -35.22 9.66
N TYR A 158 -22.93 -34.52 10.76
CA TYR A 158 -22.09 -33.45 11.30
C TYR A 158 -20.59 -33.84 11.28
N ALA A 159 -19.84 -33.22 10.37
CA ALA A 159 -18.40 -33.06 10.54
C ALA A 159 -18.17 -31.69 11.19
N GLN A 160 -17.55 -31.72 12.37
CA GLN A 160 -16.99 -30.57 13.07
C GLN A 160 -16.24 -29.69 12.06
N VAL A 161 -16.63 -28.42 11.94
CA VAL A 161 -15.87 -27.45 11.14
C VAL A 161 -14.53 -27.24 11.86
N LYS A 162 -13.48 -27.87 11.34
CA LYS A 162 -12.10 -27.45 11.60
C LYS A 162 -11.81 -26.25 10.70
N GLU A 163 -11.35 -25.19 11.32
CA GLU A 163 -10.78 -23.99 10.70
C GLU A 163 -9.64 -24.39 9.76
N VAL A 164 -9.74 -24.02 8.47
CA VAL A 164 -8.69 -24.27 7.47
C VAL A 164 -8.66 -23.10 6.47
N ALA A 165 -8.00 -21.99 6.82
CA ALA A 165 -7.64 -20.94 5.87
C ALA A 165 -6.40 -20.17 6.33
N ASP A 166 -5.25 -20.42 5.70
CA ASP A 166 -3.94 -19.81 6.04
C ASP A 166 -3.52 -18.69 5.06
N LEU A 167 -4.38 -18.24 4.13
CA LEU A 167 -4.01 -17.16 3.19
C LEU A 167 -5.22 -16.43 2.56
N PHE A 168 -5.21 -15.11 2.70
CA PHE A 168 -6.19 -14.19 2.15
C PHE A 168 -5.53 -13.28 1.12
N ALA A 169 -6.15 -13.08 -0.04
CA ALA A 169 -5.68 -12.17 -1.07
C ALA A 169 -6.54 -10.90 -1.11
N LEU A 170 -5.90 -9.73 -1.10
CA LEU A 170 -6.56 -8.47 -1.40
C LEU A 170 -6.60 -8.27 -2.91
N CYS A 171 -7.80 -8.16 -3.48
CA CYS A 171 -7.98 -7.96 -4.92
C CYS A 171 -8.72 -6.64 -5.20
N TRP A 172 -8.40 -5.96 -6.29
CA TRP A 172 -9.26 -4.91 -6.84
C TRP A 172 -10.53 -5.52 -7.45
N GLN A 173 -11.60 -4.73 -7.62
CA GLN A 173 -12.80 -5.17 -8.35
C GLN A 173 -12.53 -5.61 -9.80
N SER A 174 -11.41 -5.18 -10.39
CA SER A 174 -10.90 -5.64 -11.69
C SER A 174 -10.33 -7.06 -11.67
N GLY A 175 -10.15 -7.67 -10.50
CA GLY A 175 -9.56 -9.00 -10.31
C GLY A 175 -8.04 -9.03 -10.09
N GLU A 176 -7.38 -7.87 -10.13
CA GLU A 176 -5.93 -7.76 -9.90
C GLU A 176 -5.58 -7.91 -8.42
N VAL A 177 -4.60 -8.78 -8.11
CA VAL A 177 -4.16 -9.06 -6.74
C VAL A 177 -3.14 -8.02 -6.28
N VAL A 178 -3.41 -7.44 -5.12
CA VAL A 178 -2.62 -6.36 -4.51
C VAL A 178 -1.58 -6.93 -3.54
N THR A 179 -1.99 -7.85 -2.68
CA THR A 179 -1.15 -8.43 -1.62
C THR A 179 -1.83 -9.65 -0.98
N TYR A 180 -1.06 -10.44 -0.23
CA TYR A 180 -1.52 -11.63 0.49
C TYR A 180 -1.25 -11.49 1.99
N THR A 181 -2.12 -12.07 2.82
CA THR A 181 -1.87 -12.20 4.26
C THR A 181 -2.34 -13.54 4.79
N PRO A 182 -1.55 -14.21 5.63
CA PRO A 182 -2.01 -15.40 6.34
C PRO A 182 -2.81 -15.06 7.60
N ASP A 183 -2.92 -13.77 7.95
CA ASP A 183 -3.58 -13.30 9.16
C ASP A 183 -5.07 -13.02 8.89
N PRO A 184 -5.99 -13.81 9.49
CA PRO A 184 -7.43 -13.65 9.27
C PRO A 184 -7.97 -12.32 9.80
N GLU A 185 -7.39 -11.74 10.85
CA GLU A 185 -7.82 -10.42 11.34
C GLU A 185 -7.47 -9.34 10.33
N LYS A 186 -6.27 -9.42 9.74
CA LYS A 186 -5.81 -8.51 8.69
C LYS A 186 -6.65 -8.62 7.42
N ALA A 187 -7.11 -9.82 7.07
CA ALA A 187 -8.01 -10.04 5.95
C ALA A 187 -9.41 -9.45 6.17
N ILE A 188 -9.94 -9.55 7.40
CA ILE A 188 -11.22 -8.92 7.77
C ILE A 188 -11.11 -7.40 7.70
N ILE A 189 -9.97 -6.83 8.12
CA ILE A 189 -9.67 -5.39 8.00
C ILE A 189 -9.72 -4.96 6.51
N TRP A 190 -9.17 -5.77 5.61
CA TRP A 190 -9.18 -5.49 4.17
C TRP A 190 -10.59 -5.45 3.57
N LEU A 191 -11.44 -6.43 3.90
CA LEU A 191 -12.84 -6.46 3.49
C LEU A 191 -13.61 -5.21 3.92
N ASN A 192 -13.28 -4.67 5.08
CA ASN A 192 -14.06 -3.63 5.73
C ASN A 192 -13.61 -2.20 5.42
N ASN A 193 -12.36 -2.01 4.98
CA ASN A 193 -11.78 -0.68 4.88
C ASN A 193 -11.56 -0.14 3.46
N TYR A 194 -11.44 -1.02 2.46
CA TYR A 194 -11.12 -0.60 1.10
C TYR A 194 -12.34 -0.69 0.19
N SER A 195 -12.93 0.46 -0.12
CA SER A 195 -14.02 0.55 -1.11
C SER A 195 -13.44 0.32 -2.51
N GLY A 196 -13.99 -0.65 -3.27
CA GLY A 196 -13.47 -1.02 -4.60
C GLY A 196 -12.51 -2.21 -4.60
N THR A 197 -12.35 -2.89 -3.46
CA THR A 197 -11.59 -4.14 -3.33
C THR A 197 -12.48 -5.27 -2.83
N CYS A 198 -12.12 -6.51 -3.13
CA CYS A 198 -12.69 -7.72 -2.53
C CYS A 198 -11.57 -8.55 -1.91
N VAL A 199 -11.86 -9.26 -0.83
CA VAL A 199 -10.96 -10.30 -0.32
C VAL A 199 -11.47 -11.62 -0.82
N GLN A 200 -10.60 -12.33 -1.52
CA GLN A 200 -10.90 -13.66 -2.02
C GLN A 200 -10.23 -14.67 -1.08
N GLU A 201 -11.04 -15.53 -0.49
CA GLU A 201 -10.57 -16.66 0.30
C GLU A 201 -10.03 -17.71 -0.67
N TYR A 202 -8.71 -17.92 -0.65
CA TYR A 202 -8.07 -18.90 -1.52
C TYR A 202 -7.98 -20.25 -0.80
N VAL A 203 -8.69 -21.24 -1.33
CA VAL A 203 -8.55 -22.64 -0.93
C VAL A 203 -7.22 -23.17 -1.46
N LYS A 204 -6.32 -23.55 -0.53
CA LYS A 204 -5.03 -24.25 -0.72
C LYS A 204 -4.05 -23.64 -1.72
N LEU A 205 -2.79 -23.47 -1.28
CA LEU A 205 -1.62 -23.15 -2.12
C LEU A 205 -1.55 -23.95 -3.44
N GLU A 206 -2.04 -25.19 -3.43
CA GLU A 206 -2.13 -26.11 -4.58
C GLU A 206 -2.94 -25.52 -5.77
N ARG A 207 -4.02 -24.75 -5.53
CA ARG A 207 -4.86 -24.18 -6.62
C ARG A 207 -4.33 -22.86 -7.19
N LEU A 208 -3.60 -22.09 -6.37
CA LEU A 208 -2.85 -20.93 -6.86
C LEU A 208 -1.72 -21.38 -7.80
N GLN A 209 -1.09 -22.52 -7.48
CA GLN A 209 -0.19 -23.22 -8.40
C GLN A 209 -0.90 -23.70 -9.68
N GLU A 210 -2.11 -24.28 -9.59
CA GLU A 210 -2.89 -24.67 -10.78
C GLU A 210 -3.30 -23.47 -11.67
N ALA A 211 -3.65 -22.33 -11.08
CA ALA A 211 -4.02 -21.12 -11.83
C ALA A 211 -2.81 -20.43 -12.48
N LEU A 212 -1.64 -20.47 -11.83
CA LEU A 212 -0.36 -20.05 -12.41
C LEU A 212 0.16 -21.04 -13.47
N ALA A 213 -0.28 -22.31 -13.41
CA ALA A 213 0.03 -23.35 -14.39
C ALA A 213 -0.90 -23.34 -15.63
N GLY A 214 -1.81 -22.37 -15.74
CA GLY A 214 -2.84 -22.29 -16.78
C GLY A 214 -2.44 -21.56 -18.07
N ASN A 215 -1.23 -21.77 -18.60
CA ASN A 215 -0.93 -21.82 -20.05
C ASN A 215 0.56 -22.04 -20.33
N SER A 216 0.87 -23.20 -20.94
CA SER A 216 2.11 -23.56 -21.64
C SER A 216 3.28 -24.10 -20.78
N PRO A 217 4.09 -25.00 -21.36
CA PRO A 217 3.97 -26.46 -21.33
C PRO A 217 4.60 -27.08 -20.06
N VAL A 218 4.05 -28.23 -19.65
CA VAL A 218 4.55 -29.21 -18.66
C VAL A 218 5.92 -28.90 -18.03
N ILE A 219 5.92 -28.44 -16.77
CA ILE A 219 7.12 -28.41 -15.90
C ILE A 219 6.87 -29.42 -14.76
N PRO A 220 7.77 -30.39 -14.53
CA PRO A 220 7.58 -31.43 -13.53
C PRO A 220 7.75 -30.93 -12.09
N ASP A 221 6.82 -31.36 -11.22
CA ASP A 221 6.80 -31.41 -9.76
C ASP A 221 7.76 -30.50 -8.95
N GLY A 222 7.20 -29.40 -8.43
CA GLY A 222 7.30 -28.93 -7.03
C GLY A 222 8.68 -28.62 -6.42
N TRP A 223 8.76 -27.48 -5.74
CA TRP A 223 9.87 -27.15 -4.85
C TRP A 223 10.13 -28.25 -3.78
N ILE A 224 11.36 -28.72 -3.69
CA ILE A 224 11.86 -29.73 -2.75
C ILE A 224 12.48 -29.03 -1.54
N SER A 225 12.05 -29.36 -0.33
CA SER A 225 12.67 -28.82 0.88
C SER A 225 14.08 -29.37 1.07
N CYS A 226 15.05 -28.49 1.42
CA CYS A 226 16.41 -28.92 1.80
C CYS A 226 16.42 -29.86 3.02
N SER A 227 15.38 -29.79 3.87
CA SER A 227 15.22 -30.69 5.02
C SER A 227 14.75 -32.10 4.63
N GLU A 228 14.04 -32.21 3.51
CA GLU A 228 13.59 -33.48 2.95
C GLU A 228 14.70 -34.13 2.13
N ARG A 229 15.30 -33.34 1.24
CA ARG A 229 16.34 -33.81 0.33
C ARG A 229 17.23 -32.66 -0.14
N MET A 230 18.53 -32.86 -0.06
CA MET A 230 19.52 -31.97 -0.69
C MET A 230 19.72 -32.35 -2.17
N PRO A 231 20.04 -31.40 -3.06
CA PRO A 231 20.41 -31.72 -4.43
C PRO A 231 21.74 -32.50 -4.46
N ASN A 232 22.05 -33.14 -5.58
CA ASN A 232 23.35 -33.81 -5.72
C ASN A 232 24.48 -32.78 -5.75
N ASP A 233 25.71 -33.26 -5.54
CA ASP A 233 26.88 -32.39 -5.50
C ASP A 233 27.08 -31.63 -6.80
N LYS A 234 27.03 -30.29 -6.71
CA LYS A 234 27.18 -29.35 -7.82
C LYS A 234 26.13 -29.48 -8.93
N ASP A 235 24.95 -30.02 -8.61
CA ASP A 235 23.81 -29.92 -9.50
C ASP A 235 23.23 -28.50 -9.44
N TYR A 236 23.08 -27.88 -10.61
CA TYR A 236 22.47 -26.56 -10.75
C TYR A 236 20.95 -26.66 -10.64
N VAL A 237 20.38 -25.87 -9.75
CA VAL A 237 18.98 -25.90 -9.34
C VAL A 237 18.46 -24.48 -9.12
N TRP A 238 17.15 -24.29 -9.26
CA TRP A 238 16.50 -23.09 -8.75
C TRP A 238 16.44 -23.16 -7.24
N CYS A 239 16.92 -22.14 -6.54
CA CYS A 239 16.98 -22.05 -5.09
C CYS A 239 16.01 -20.98 -4.58
N TRP A 240 15.39 -21.23 -3.41
CA TRP A 240 14.71 -20.22 -2.61
C TRP A 240 15.50 -19.98 -1.33
N GLY A 241 16.10 -18.80 -1.20
CA GLY A 241 16.97 -18.47 -0.08
C GLY A 241 17.55 -17.07 -0.16
N LYS A 242 18.72 -16.87 0.46
CA LYS A 242 19.36 -15.56 0.52
C LYS A 242 20.78 -15.61 -0.05
N SER A 243 20.98 -15.05 -1.24
CA SER A 243 22.32 -14.82 -1.79
C SER A 243 23.02 -13.64 -1.08
N TYR A 244 24.36 -13.65 -1.05
CA TYR A 244 25.18 -12.68 -0.31
C TYR A 244 25.18 -11.31 -1.00
N GLY A 245 24.27 -10.42 -0.57
CA GLY A 245 24.09 -9.09 -1.17
C GLY A 245 22.63 -8.63 -1.13
N TRP A 246 21.71 -9.59 -0.97
CA TRP A 246 20.27 -9.35 -0.87
C TRP A 246 19.88 -9.15 0.60
N THR A 247 18.91 -8.28 0.89
CA THR A 247 18.38 -8.09 2.25
C THR A 247 17.30 -9.12 2.59
N GLU A 248 16.59 -9.63 1.59
CA GLU A 248 15.43 -10.53 1.68
C GLU A 248 15.69 -11.88 1.00
N CYS A 249 14.77 -12.84 1.15
CA CYS A 249 14.86 -14.13 0.44
C CYS A 249 14.26 -13.98 -0.96
N ASP A 250 14.91 -14.57 -1.95
CA ASP A 250 14.47 -14.54 -3.34
C ASP A 250 14.82 -15.86 -4.06
N THR A 251 14.36 -15.97 -5.31
CA THR A 251 14.61 -17.09 -6.20
C THR A 251 15.86 -16.82 -7.05
N PHE A 252 16.84 -17.71 -7.03
CA PHE A 252 18.06 -17.59 -7.82
C PHE A 252 18.56 -18.96 -8.28
N GLU A 253 19.30 -19.01 -9.37
CA GLU A 253 20.00 -20.24 -9.79
C GLU A 253 21.19 -20.47 -8.86
N GLY A 254 21.38 -21.71 -8.40
CA GLY A 254 22.45 -22.04 -7.47
C GLY A 254 22.75 -23.53 -7.44
N TYR A 255 23.78 -23.89 -6.69
CA TYR A 255 24.12 -25.29 -6.44
C TYR A 255 24.63 -25.47 -5.01
N TYR A 256 24.60 -26.72 -4.54
CA TYR A 256 25.15 -27.09 -3.25
C TYR A 256 26.46 -27.87 -3.43
N ASP A 257 27.52 -27.39 -2.78
CA ASP A 257 28.85 -28.01 -2.76
C ASP A 257 28.99 -28.83 -1.47
N TRP A 258 28.88 -30.15 -1.59
CA TRP A 258 28.99 -31.09 -0.48
C TRP A 258 30.40 -31.11 0.10
N SER A 259 31.44 -30.89 -0.72
CA SER A 259 32.84 -30.86 -0.26
C SER A 259 33.11 -29.69 0.68
N ARG A 260 32.37 -28.58 0.49
CA ARG A 260 32.48 -27.37 1.29
C ARG A 260 31.33 -27.18 2.28
N ASN A 261 30.30 -28.03 2.22
CA ASN A 261 29.05 -27.91 2.97
C ASN A 261 28.45 -26.50 2.85
N LYS A 262 28.37 -25.98 1.62
CA LYS A 262 27.93 -24.60 1.34
C LYS A 262 27.11 -24.49 0.06
N TRP A 263 26.19 -23.55 0.07
CA TRP A 263 25.43 -23.14 -1.11
C TRP A 263 26.16 -22.03 -1.87
N TRP A 264 26.00 -22.03 -3.18
CA TRP A 264 26.48 -21.00 -4.09
C TRP A 264 25.34 -20.51 -4.97
N ALA A 265 25.22 -19.20 -5.13
CA ALA A 265 24.35 -18.56 -6.10
C ALA A 265 25.15 -18.27 -7.37
N VAL A 266 24.55 -18.56 -8.52
CA VAL A 266 25.06 -18.19 -9.83
C VAL A 266 24.50 -16.81 -10.17
N THR A 267 25.38 -15.84 -10.36
CA THR A 267 25.02 -14.50 -10.83
C THR A 267 25.61 -14.26 -12.22
N ASP A 268 25.24 -13.15 -12.86
CA ASP A 268 25.67 -12.81 -14.22
C ASP A 268 27.21 -12.75 -14.38
N ASP A 269 27.94 -12.39 -13.31
CA ASP A 269 29.39 -12.14 -13.39
C ASP A 269 30.24 -13.09 -12.50
N VAL A 270 29.69 -13.66 -11.42
CA VAL A 270 30.43 -14.47 -10.44
C VAL A 270 29.56 -15.52 -9.71
N GLU A 271 30.20 -16.55 -9.15
CA GLU A 271 29.57 -17.45 -8.17
C GLU A 271 29.78 -16.89 -6.75
N GLU A 272 28.69 -16.67 -6.02
CA GLU A 272 28.72 -16.06 -4.69
C GLU A 272 28.16 -17.01 -3.61
N PRO A 273 28.63 -16.95 -2.35
CA PRO A 273 28.07 -17.78 -1.30
C PRO A 273 26.59 -17.48 -1.07
N ALA A 274 25.76 -18.51 -0.97
CA ALA A 274 24.36 -18.39 -0.59
C ALA A 274 24.12 -18.91 0.84
N SER A 275 23.11 -18.35 1.48
CA SER A 275 22.72 -18.66 2.86
C SER A 275 21.21 -18.83 2.97
N LYS A 276 20.75 -19.52 4.02
CA LYS A 276 19.31 -19.73 4.29
C LYS A 276 18.52 -20.28 3.10
N VAL A 277 19.14 -21.12 2.27
CA VAL A 277 18.42 -21.87 1.23
C VAL A 277 17.52 -22.89 1.93
N THR A 278 16.22 -22.81 1.66
CA THR A 278 15.22 -23.67 2.32
C THR A 278 14.56 -24.64 1.36
N HIS A 279 14.47 -24.28 0.07
CA HIS A 279 13.87 -25.09 -0.97
C HIS A 279 14.66 -24.98 -2.26
N TRP A 280 14.61 -26.01 -3.09
CA TRP A 280 15.18 -26.03 -4.43
C TRP A 280 14.28 -26.77 -5.42
N MET A 281 14.44 -26.54 -6.73
CA MET A 281 13.81 -27.35 -7.76
C MET A 281 14.75 -27.56 -8.96
N PRO A 282 14.63 -28.67 -9.70
CA PRO A 282 15.49 -28.91 -10.86
C PRO A 282 15.29 -27.83 -11.93
N LEU A 283 16.38 -27.48 -12.63
CA LEU A 283 16.28 -26.62 -13.81
C LEU A 283 15.50 -27.34 -14.92
N PRO A 284 14.67 -26.63 -15.71
CA PRO A 284 13.94 -27.23 -16.81
C PRO A 284 14.92 -27.79 -17.85
N GLU A 285 14.57 -28.93 -18.46
CA GLU A 285 15.35 -29.45 -19.58
C GLU A 285 15.35 -28.43 -20.73
N PRO A 286 16.50 -28.20 -21.40
CA PRO A 286 16.56 -27.27 -22.51
C PRO A 286 15.59 -27.70 -23.62
N PRO A 287 14.98 -26.75 -24.36
CA PRO A 287 14.05 -27.09 -25.42
C PRO A 287 14.73 -28.00 -26.45
N GLN A 288 14.21 -29.21 -26.66
CA GLN A 288 14.71 -30.08 -27.71
C GLN A 288 14.29 -29.52 -29.07
N GLU A 289 15.27 -29.26 -29.95
CA GLU A 289 15.01 -28.84 -31.32
C GLU A 289 14.15 -29.91 -32.03
N VAL A 290 12.92 -29.53 -32.38
CA VAL A 290 12.05 -30.38 -33.20
C VAL A 290 12.66 -30.41 -34.60
N LYS A 291 13.25 -31.56 -34.97
CA LYS A 291 13.70 -31.86 -36.34
C LYS A 291 12.53 -32.01 -37.30
#